data_AF-A0A1E5KT82-F1
#
_entry.id   AF-A0A1E5KT82-F1
#
_cell.length_a   1.000
_cell.length_b   1.000
_cell.length_c   1.000
_cell.angle_alpha   90.00
_cell.angle_beta   90.00
_cell.angle_gamma   90.00
#
_symmetry.space_group_name_H-M   'P 1'
#
loop_
_entity.id
_entity.type
_entity.pdbx_description
1 polymer ?
#
loop_
_entity_poly.entity_id
_entity_poly.type
_entity_poly.pdbx_seq_one_letter_code
_entity_poly.pdbx_strand_id
1 'polypeptide(L)'
;MGKKIKYNPAEFEAAISKFSESATNLSMNISVSISETDIEPYPTFKEIQEAMNQFLSTYKSVVSADVQQMKSIGNSIEEADKRIGGKK
;
A
#
# COMPACT_ATOMS: atom_id res chain seq x y z
N MET A 1 31.28 9.20 -10.06
CA MET A 1 30.20 9.84 -10.86
C MET A 1 28.90 9.11 -10.57
N GLY A 2 27.92 9.76 -9.94
CA GLY A 2 26.62 9.13 -9.68
C GLY A 2 25.88 8.85 -10.98
N LYS A 3 25.17 7.71 -11.08
CA LYS A 3 24.31 7.40 -12.23
C LYS A 3 23.25 8.49 -12.34
N LYS A 4 23.14 9.15 -13.49
CA LYS A 4 22.03 10.05 -13.79
C LYS A 4 20.77 9.21 -13.90
N ILE A 5 19.83 9.40 -12.97
CA ILE A 5 18.52 8.76 -13.01
C ILE A 5 17.59 9.70 -13.78
N LYS A 6 16.96 9.21 -14.85
CA LYS A 6 15.89 9.93 -15.55
C LYS A 6 14.61 9.74 -14.74
N TYR A 7 14.12 10.80 -14.11
CA TYR A 7 12.84 10.78 -13.40
C TYR A 7 11.73 11.16 -14.38
N ASN A 8 10.70 10.31 -14.49
CA ASN A 8 9.47 10.61 -15.23
C ASN A 8 8.32 10.68 -14.22
N PRO A 9 7.80 11.89 -13.91
CA PRO A 9 6.69 12.10 -12.98
C PRO A 9 5.49 11.17 -13.23
N ALA A 10 5.07 11.04 -14.50
CA ALA A 10 3.88 10.30 -14.87
C ALA A 10 4.06 8.78 -14.65
N GLU A 11 5.25 8.25 -14.99
CA GLU A 11 5.56 6.84 -14.73
C GLU A 11 5.68 6.55 -13.23
N PHE A 12 6.25 7.47 -12.46
CA PHE A 12 6.33 7.36 -11.01
C PHE A 12 4.95 7.33 -10.37
N GLU A 13 4.09 8.30 -10.69
CA GLU A 13 2.75 8.38 -10.12
C GLU A 13 1.88 7.18 -10.52
N ALA A 14 1.99 6.70 -11.77
CA ALA A 14 1.33 5.49 -12.22
C ALA A 14 1.79 4.25 -11.44
N ALA A 15 3.11 4.11 -11.21
CA ALA A 15 3.67 2.98 -10.46
C ALA A 15 3.21 2.99 -8.98
N ILE A 16 3.24 4.15 -8.32
CA ILE A 16 2.79 4.31 -6.94
C ILE A 16 1.28 4.07 -6.81
N SER A 17 0.49 4.55 -7.76
CA SER A 17 -0.97 4.33 -7.76
C SER A 17 -1.30 2.86 -7.92
N LYS A 18 -0.66 2.16 -8.87
CA LYS A 18 -0.83 0.71 -9.06
C LYS A 18 -0.42 -0.09 -7.83
N PHE A 19 0.68 0.29 -7.18
CA PHE A 19 1.12 -0.35 -5.93
C PHE A 19 0.09 -0.15 -4.81
N SER A 20 -0.40 1.09 -4.63
CA SER A 20 -1.43 1.42 -3.65
C SER A 20 -2.70 0.60 -3.88
N GLU A 21 -3.22 0.57 -5.10
CA GLU A 21 -4.42 -0.21 -5.46
C GLU A 21 -4.24 -1.70 -5.17
N SER A 22 -3.10 -2.26 -5.57
CA SER A 22 -2.80 -3.69 -5.34
C SER A 22 -2.78 -4.03 -3.85
N ALA A 23 -2.28 -3.13 -3.01
CA ALA A 23 -2.23 -3.33 -1.57
C ALA A 23 -3.59 -3.12 -0.87
N THR A 24 -4.39 -2.16 -1.33
CA THR A 24 -5.72 -1.89 -0.73
C THR A 24 -6.78 -2.91 -1.11
N ASN A 25 -6.64 -3.53 -2.29
CA ASN A 25 -7.58 -4.52 -2.82
C ASN A 25 -7.49 -5.89 -2.12
N LEU A 26 -6.44 -6.14 -1.34
CA LEU A 26 -6.35 -7.33 -0.50
C LEU A 26 -7.47 -7.29 0.55
N SER A 27 -8.45 -8.16 0.43
CA SER A 27 -9.52 -8.33 1.40
C SER A 27 -9.83 -9.79 1.56
N MET A 28 -10.15 -10.20 2.79
CA MET A 28 -10.71 -11.50 3.05
C MET A 28 -12.16 -11.33 3.49
N ASN A 29 -13.04 -11.23 2.51
CA ASN A 29 -14.48 -11.18 2.75
C ASN A 29 -15.02 -12.61 2.88
N ILE A 30 -14.73 -13.28 3.99
CA ILE A 30 -15.41 -14.52 4.35
C ILE A 30 -16.68 -14.11 5.11
N SER A 31 -17.79 -13.96 4.38
CA SER A 31 -19.10 -13.65 4.95
C SER A 31 -19.89 -14.89 5.38
N VAL A 32 -19.23 -16.05 5.43
CA VAL A 32 -19.86 -17.28 5.90
C VAL A 32 -20.22 -17.05 7.36
N SER A 33 -21.52 -16.89 7.61
CA SER A 33 -22.10 -16.88 8.95
C SER A 33 -21.89 -18.28 9.54
N ILE A 34 -20.69 -18.53 10.05
CA ILE A 34 -20.44 -19.60 10.98
C ILE A 34 -21.22 -19.19 12.23
N SER A 35 -22.46 -19.65 12.26
CA SER A 35 -23.41 -19.38 13.32
C SER A 35 -22.88 -20.02 14.59
N GLU A 36 -22.24 -19.22 15.43
CA GLU A 36 -22.21 -19.30 16.90
C GLU A 36 -22.19 -20.71 17.51
N THR A 37 -21.41 -21.62 16.94
CA THR A 37 -21.16 -22.92 17.56
C THR A 37 -19.79 -22.90 18.19
N ASP A 38 -19.73 -23.35 19.43
CA ASP A 38 -18.54 -23.53 20.25
C ASP A 38 -17.85 -24.88 19.99
N ILE A 39 -18.36 -25.65 19.03
CA ILE A 39 -17.80 -26.95 18.65
C ILE A 39 -16.66 -26.72 17.64
N GLU A 40 -15.54 -27.41 17.85
CA GLU A 40 -14.45 -27.42 16.88
C GLU A 40 -14.92 -27.95 15.51
N PRO A 41 -14.42 -27.40 14.38
CA PRO A 41 -13.34 -26.42 14.25
C PRO A 41 -13.79 -24.95 14.14
N TYR A 42 -15.04 -24.63 14.48
CA TYR A 42 -15.65 -23.33 14.16
C TYR A 42 -15.06 -22.13 14.93
N PRO A 43 -14.84 -22.19 16.26
CA PRO A 43 -14.17 -21.11 16.99
C PRO A 43 -12.74 -20.87 16.47
N THR A 44 -11.96 -21.93 16.27
CA THR A 44 -10.60 -21.85 15.72
C THR A 44 -10.59 -21.15 14.36
N PHE A 45 -11.52 -21.48 13.47
CA PHE A 45 -11.63 -20.80 12.17
C PHE A 45 -11.94 -19.32 12.33
N LYS A 46 -12.87 -18.96 13.23
CA LYS A 46 -13.23 -17.57 13.51
C LYS A 46 -12.04 -16.77 14.06
N GLU A 47 -11.27 -17.33 14.99
CA GLU A 47 -10.05 -16.71 15.52
C GLU A 47 -9.02 -16.45 14.41
N ILE A 48 -8.80 -17.43 13.52
CA ILE A 48 -7.89 -17.28 12.37
C ILE A 48 -8.39 -16.18 11.42
N GLN A 49 -9.70 -16.12 11.15
CA GLN A 49 -10.30 -15.09 10.32
C GLN A 49 -10.12 -13.68 10.93
N GLU A 50 -10.36 -13.53 12.23
CA GLU A 50 -10.18 -12.27 12.95
C GLU A 50 -8.71 -11.83 12.96
N ALA A 51 -7.78 -12.74 13.27
CA ALA A 51 -6.34 -12.47 13.24
C ALA A 51 -5.87 -12.03 11.85
N MET A 52 -6.37 -12.67 10.81
CA MET A 52 -6.01 -12.34 9.43
C MET A 52 -6.61 -10.99 8.98
N ASN A 53 -7.82 -10.65 9.42
CA ASN A 53 -8.40 -9.33 9.17
C ASN A 53 -7.59 -8.22 9.87
N GLN A 54 -7.14 -8.44 11.11
CA GLN A 54 -6.25 -7.53 11.82
C GLN A 54 -4.90 -7.37 11.11
N PHE A 55 -4.33 -8.48 10.64
CA PHE A 55 -3.08 -8.46 9.85
C PHE A 55 -3.24 -7.66 8.55
N LEU A 56 -4.31 -7.90 7.79
CA LEU A 56 -4.59 -7.16 6.55
C LEU A 56 -4.80 -5.67 6.81
N SER A 57 -5.47 -5.30 7.91
CA SER A 57 -5.62 -3.90 8.32
C SER A 57 -4.26 -3.24 8.60
N THR A 58 -3.40 -3.93 9.37
CA THR A 58 -2.05 -3.45 9.69
C THR A 58 -1.20 -3.30 8.43
N TYR A 59 -1.22 -4.30 7.56
CA TYR A 59 -0.52 -4.27 6.27
C TYR A 59 -0.95 -3.07 5.41
N LYS A 60 -2.26 -2.84 5.28
CA LYS A 60 -2.80 -1.69 4.53
C LYS A 60 -2.34 -0.36 5.12
N SER A 61 -2.28 -0.24 6.44
CA SER A 61 -1.81 0.97 7.12
C SER A 61 -0.33 1.25 6.80
N VAL A 62 0.53 0.23 6.89
CA VAL A 62 1.96 0.35 6.56
C VAL A 62 2.15 0.76 5.11
N VAL A 63 1.49 0.07 4.17
CA VAL A 63 1.61 0.39 2.74
C VAL A 63 1.09 1.81 2.45
N SER A 64 0.00 2.23 3.09
CA SER A 64 -0.50 3.60 2.92
C SER A 64 0.52 4.65 3.38
N ALA A 65 1.20 4.42 4.51
CA ALA A 65 2.26 5.29 4.99
C ALA A 65 3.45 5.35 4.01
N ASP A 66 3.90 4.20 3.49
CA ASP A 66 4.99 4.13 2.52
C ASP A 66 4.62 4.84 1.20
N VAL A 67 3.38 4.68 0.72
CA VAL A 67 2.86 5.39 -0.46
C VAL A 67 2.90 6.91 -0.26
N GLN A 68 2.52 7.40 0.92
CA GLN A 68 2.59 8.83 1.23
C GLN A 68 4.04 9.34 1.25
N GLN A 69 4.97 8.58 1.84
CA GLN A 69 6.40 8.93 1.84
C GLN A 69 6.95 8.96 0.42
N MET A 70 6.64 7.97 -0.41
CA MET A 70 7.07 7.92 -1.81
C MET A 70 6.55 9.13 -2.59
N LYS A 71 5.27 9.50 -2.43
CA LYS A 71 4.71 10.71 -3.05
C LYS A 71 5.45 11.98 -2.62
N SER A 72 5.77 12.10 -1.32
CA SER A 72 6.54 13.24 -0.80
C SER A 72 7.94 13.34 -1.42
N ILE A 73 8.61 12.19 -1.61
CA ILE A 73 9.92 12.12 -2.27
C ILE A 73 9.79 12.50 -3.75
N GLY A 74 8.79 11.98 -4.46
CA GLY A 74 8.51 12.34 -5.87
C GLY A 74 8.33 13.84 -6.06
N ASN A 75 7.51 14.47 -5.22
CA ASN A 75 7.32 15.93 -5.23
C ASN A 75 8.63 16.69 -5.01
N SER A 76 9.47 16.22 -4.08
CA SER A 76 10.77 16.84 -3.80
C SER A 76 11.72 16.74 -5.00
N ILE A 77 11.68 15.62 -5.73
CA ILE A 77 12.46 15.43 -6.96
C ILE A 77 11.97 16.39 -8.05
N GLU A 78 10.66 16.53 -8.25
CA GLU A 78 10.09 17.46 -9.23
C GLU A 78 10.44 18.92 -8.94
N GLU A 79 10.36 19.32 -7.67
CA GLU A 79 10.78 20.67 -7.28
C GLU A 79 12.26 20.91 -7.53
N ALA A 80 13.12 19.93 -7.22
CA ALA A 80 14.54 20.02 -7.49
C ALA A 80 14.82 20.13 -9.00
N ASP A 81 14.15 19.32 -9.82
CA ASP A 81 14.31 19.35 -11.27
C ASP A 81 13.85 20.69 -11.87
N LYS A 82 12.73 21.25 -11.40
CA LYS A 82 12.27 22.61 -11.79
C LYS A 82 13.30 23.69 -11.44
N ARG A 83 13.91 23.63 -10.26
CA ARG A 83 14.94 24.61 -9.82
C ARG A 83 16.23 24.53 -10.65
N ILE A 84 16.60 23.33 -11.11
CA ILE A 84 17.81 23.10 -11.91
C ILE A 84 17.55 23.38 -13.40
N GLY A 85 16.40 22.94 -13.92
CA GLY A 85 15.97 23.12 -15.31
C GLY A 85 15.56 24.56 -15.65
N GLY A 86 15.07 25.34 -14.68
CA GLY A 86 14.74 26.75 -14.84
C GLY A 86 15.94 27.71 -14.84
N LYS A 87 17.19 27.21 -14.75
CA LYS A 87 18.42 28.01 -14.86
C LYS A 87 19.05 27.99 -16.27
N LYS A 88 18.25 27.73 -17.32
CA LYS A 88 18.67 27.88 -18.72
C LYS A 88 17.86 28.93 -19.43
#